data_AF-A0A094EQ80-F1
#
_entry.id   AF-A0A094EQ80-F1
#
_cell.length_a   1.000
_cell.length_b   1.000
_cell.length_c   1.000
_cell.angle_alpha   90.00
_cell.angle_beta   90.00
_cell.angle_gamma   90.00
#
_symmetry.space_group_name_H-M   'P 1'
#
loop_
_entity.id
_entity.type
_entity.pdbx_description
1 polymer ?
#
loop_
_entity_poly.entity_id
_entity_poly.type
_entity_poly.pdbx_seq_one_letter_code
_entity_poly.pdbx_strand_id
1 'polypeptide(L)' 'MAGFVNRENRVPYYQRLFQEGQKNGVRQWNQTARSKILLYPYYTILFGGLAGSMYMMSRMVLGHKTWFGKN' A
#
# COMPACT_ATOMS: atom_id res chain seq x y z
N MET A 1 -17.03 24.58 10.99
CA MET A 1 -17.84 23.34 11.00
C MET A 1 -18.83 23.22 9.82
N ALA A 2 -18.69 23.97 8.71
CA ALA A 2 -19.66 23.95 7.59
C ALA A 2 -19.41 22.86 6.52
N GLY A 3 -18.30 22.11 6.62
CA GLY A 3 -17.84 21.20 5.55
C GLY A 3 -18.60 19.88 5.41
N PHE A 4 -19.30 19.42 6.46
CA PHE A 4 -20.12 18.20 6.40
C PHE A 4 -21.58 18.46 6.04
N VAL A 5 -22.09 19.67 6.33
CA VAL A 5 -23.52 20.01 6.17
C VAL A 5 -23.87 20.32 4.71
N ASN A 6 -22.95 20.91 3.93
CA ASN A 6 -23.18 21.28 2.53
C ASN A 6 -22.38 20.44 1.52
N ARG A 7 -21.93 19.24 1.90
CA ARG A 7 -21.18 18.36 0.99
C ARG A 7 -22.14 17.57 0.10
N GLU A 8 -21.91 17.62 -1.21
CA GLU A 8 -22.63 16.78 -2.16
C GLU A 8 -22.51 15.29 -1.80
N ASN A 9 -23.64 14.58 -1.83
CA ASN A 9 -23.67 13.15 -1.57
C ASN A 9 -23.05 12.35 -2.73
N ARG A 10 -21.82 11.88 -2.54
CA ARG A 10 -21.11 11.03 -3.51
C ARG A 10 -21.28 9.53 -3.26
N VAL A 11 -22.14 9.11 -2.33
CA VAL A 11 -22.36 7.69 -2.03
C VAL A 11 -22.80 6.89 -3.26
N PRO A 12 -23.81 7.32 -4.05
CA PRO A 12 -24.23 6.58 -5.24
C PRO A 12 -23.11 6.45 -6.29
N TYR A 13 -22.26 7.48 -6.42
CA TYR A 13 -21.10 7.45 -7.31
C TYR A 13 -20.13 6.34 -6.91
N TYR A 14 -19.72 6.29 -5.64
CA TYR A 14 -18.80 5.26 -5.17
C TYR A 14 -19.44 3.87 -5.20
N GLN A 15 -20.73 3.73 -4.89
CA GLN A 15 -21.43 2.45 -5.00
C GLN A 15 -21.34 1.88 -6.42
N ARG A 16 -21.59 2.68 -7.46
CA ARG A 16 -21.43 2.25 -8.86
C ARG A 16 -20.00 1.85 -9.17
N LEU A 17 -19.03 2.68 -8.80
CA LEU A 17 -17.60 2.41 -9.03
C LEU A 17 -17.15 1.07 -8.41
N PHE A 18 -17.49 0.81 -7.14
CA PHE A 18 -17.05 -0.40 -6.46
C PHE A 18 -17.82 -1.66 -6.96
N GLN A 19 -19.10 -1.52 -7.29
CA GLN A 19 -19.89 -2.61 -7.88
C GLN A 19 -19.42 -2.98 -9.30
N GLU A 20 -19.06 -1.99 -10.13
CA GLU A 20 -18.44 -2.24 -11.44
C GLU A 20 -17.08 -2.91 -11.30
N GLY A 21 -16.25 -2.45 -10.37
CA GLY A 21 -14.96 -3.07 -10.07
C GLY A 21 -15.10 -4.53 -9.65
N GLN A 22 -16.11 -4.87 -8.84
CA GLN A 22 -16.40 -6.25 -8.45
C GLN A 22 -16.84 -7.12 -9.64
N LYS A 23 -17.70 -6.60 -10.54
CA LYS A 23 -18.10 -7.31 -11.77
C LYS A 23 -16.89 -7.62 -12.68
N ASN A 24 -15.93 -6.70 -12.73
CA ASN A 24 -14.71 -6.84 -13.51
C ASN A 24 -13.61 -7.66 -12.80
N GLY A 25 -13.90 -8.25 -11.63
CA GLY A 25 -12.94 -9.05 -10.86
C GLY A 25 -11.78 -8.24 -10.25
N VAL A 26 -11.88 -6.92 -10.20
CA VAL A 26 -10.84 -6.05 -9.64
C VAL A 26 -10.93 -6.08 -8.12
N ARG A 27 -9.80 -6.24 -7.44
CA ARG A 27 -9.72 -6.20 -5.97
C ARG A 27 -10.18 -4.84 -5.44
N GLN A 28 -10.97 -4.84 -4.37
CA GLN A 28 -11.56 -3.63 -3.76
C GLN A 28 -10.55 -2.49 -3.56
N TRP A 29 -9.34 -2.78 -3.09
CA TRP A 29 -8.30 -1.77 -2.84
C TRP A 29 -7.70 -1.15 -4.11
N ASN A 30 -7.90 -1.75 -5.29
CA ASN A 30 -7.33 -1.32 -6.57
C ASN A 30 -8.36 -0.76 -7.56
N GLN A 31 -9.58 -0.46 -7.10
CA GLN A 31 -10.68 -0.04 -8.00
C GLN A 31 -10.68 1.46 -8.31
N THR A 32 -10.01 2.31 -7.52
CA THR A 32 -10.02 3.76 -7.70
C THR A 32 -8.78 4.27 -8.44
N ALA A 33 -8.88 5.41 -9.13
CA ALA A 33 -7.73 6.01 -9.83
C ALA A 33 -6.56 6.34 -8.88
N ARG A 34 -6.85 6.71 -7.63
CA ARG A 34 -5.85 7.02 -6.61
C ARG A 34 -5.25 5.78 -5.95
N SER A 35 -5.88 4.62 -6.09
CA SER A 35 -5.41 3.37 -5.49
C SER A 35 -3.96 3.08 -5.88
N LYS A 36 -3.60 3.19 -7.17
CA LYS A 36 -2.24 2.91 -7.65
C LYS A 36 -1.19 3.83 -7.04
N ILE A 37 -1.52 5.12 -6.91
CA ILE A 37 -0.63 6.14 -6.34
C ILE A 37 -0.35 5.85 -4.86
N LEU A 38 -1.31 5.30 -4.12
CA LEU A 38 -1.12 4.91 -2.72
C LEU A 38 -0.46 3.54 -2.57
N LEU A 39 -0.83 2.58 -3.41
CA LEU A 39 -0.39 1.20 -3.30
C LEU A 39 1.06 0.99 -3.75
N TYR A 40 1.54 1.68 -4.79
CA TYR A 40 2.92 1.48 -5.25
C TYR A 40 3.97 1.86 -4.20
N PRO A 41 3.92 3.06 -3.58
CA PRO A 41 4.85 3.38 -2.49
C PRO A 41 4.71 2.43 -1.30
N TYR A 42 3.47 2.03 -0.97
CA TYR A 42 3.23 1.05 0.10
C TYR A 42 3.93 -0.29 -0.17
N TYR A 43 3.80 -0.84 -1.38
CA TYR A 43 4.47 -2.10 -1.74
C TYR A 43 5.99 -1.96 -1.76
N THR A 44 6.53 -0.84 -2.25
CA THR A 44 7.98 -0.59 -2.23
C THR A 44 8.53 -0.59 -0.81
N ILE A 45 7.85 0.09 0.12
CA ILE A 45 8.28 0.16 1.52
C ILE A 45 8.12 -1.20 2.19
N LEU A 46 6.99 -1.88 1.98
CA LEU A 46 6.71 -3.19 2.59
C LEU A 46 7.75 -4.25 2.17
N PHE A 47 7.93 -4.43 0.87
CA PHE A 47 8.87 -5.44 0.36
C PHE A 47 10.32 -5.00 0.52
N GLY A 48 10.62 -3.71 0.42
CA GLY A 48 11.94 -3.17 0.71
C GLY A 48 12.36 -3.38 2.16
N GLY A 49 11.45 -3.11 3.11
CA GLY A 49 11.67 -3.35 4.53
C GLY A 49 11.81 -4.84 4.85
N LEU A 50 10.96 -5.68 4.25
CA LEU A 50 11.08 -7.14 4.39
C LEU A 50 12.43 -7.64 3.89
N ALA A 51 12.83 -7.28 2.66
CA ALA A 51 14.11 -7.66 2.09
C ALA A 51 15.30 -7.18 2.94
N GLY A 52 15.26 -5.93 3.40
CA GLY A 52 16.28 -5.36 4.30
C GLY A 52 16.38 -6.12 5.63
N SER A 53 15.24 -6.50 6.23
CA SER A 53 15.21 -7.28 7.46
C SER A 53 15.79 -8.68 7.30
N MET A 54 15.45 -9.37 6.21
CA MET A 54 15.98 -10.71 5.90
C MET A 54 17.47 -10.66 5.55
N TYR A 55 17.92 -9.61 4.89
CA TYR A 55 19.34 -9.34 4.64
C TYR A 55 20.11 -9.20 5.95
N MET A 56 19.67 -8.31 6.84
CA MET A 56 20.35 -8.10 8.13
C MET A 56 20.27 -9.31 9.05
N MET A 57 19.17 -10.07 9.02
CA MET A 57 19.07 -11.35 9.72
C MET A 57 20.12 -12.35 9.23
N SER A 58 20.23 -12.55 7.91
CA SER A 58 21.22 -13.44 7.31
C SER A 58 22.65 -13.02 7.65
N ARG A 59 22.91 -11.71 7.63
CA ARG A 59 24.21 -11.12 7.99
C ARG A 59 24.54 -11.33 9.47
N MET A 60 23.56 -11.20 10.36
CA MET A 60 23.71 -11.42 11.80
C MET A 60 24.02 -12.89 12.12
N VAL A 61 23.38 -13.84 11.43
CA VAL A 61 23.72 -15.28 11.54
C VAL A 61 25.17 -15.55 11.16
N LEU A 62 25.72 -14.80 10.20
CA LEU A 62 27.13 -14.89 9.78
C LEU A 62 28.09 -14.04 10.63
N GLY A 63 27.60 -13.38 11.69
CA GLY A 63 28.41 -12.59 12.63
C GLY A 63 28.67 -11.14 12.23
N HIS A 64 28.08 -10.63 11.15
CA HIS A 64 28.20 -9.22 10.75
C HIS A 64 27.15 -8.35 11.45
N LYS A 65 27.54 -7.21 12.03
CA LYS A 65 26.63 -6.31 12.75
C LYS A 65 26.21 -5.08 11.95
N THR A 66 26.92 -4.77 10.87
CA THR A 66 26.62 -3.63 9.98
C THR A 66 26.08 -4.06 8.62
N TRP A 67 25.42 -3.10 7.95
CA TRP A 67 24.86 -3.27 6.61
C TRP A 67 25.93 -3.59 5.56
N PHE A 68 27.11 -2.99 5.69
CA PHE A 68 28.24 -3.17 4.80
C PHE A 68 29.53 -3.27 5.62
N GLY A 69 30.43 -4.16 5.21
CA GLY A 69 31.68 -4.42 5.93
C GLY A 69 31.64 -5.66 6.80
N LYS A 70 32.74 -5.94 7.49
CA LYS A 70 32.90 -7.16 8.30
C LYS A 70 32.47 -6.97 9.76
N ASN A 71 32.47 -5.72 10.23
CA ASN A 71 32.20 -5.32 11.62
C ASN A 71 30.93 -4.46 11.66
#